data_AF-A0A1D9PRS0-F1
#
_entry.id   AF-A0A1D9PRS0-F1
#
_cell.length_a   1.000
_cell.length_b   1.000
_cell.length_c   1.000
_cell.angle_alpha   90.00
_cell.angle_beta   90.00
_cell.angle_gamma   90.00
#
_symmetry.space_group_name_H-M   'P 1'
#
loop_
_entity.id
_entity.type
_entity.pdbx_description
1 polymer ?
#
loop_
_entity_poly.entity_id
_entity_poly.type
_entity_poly.pdbx_seq_one_letter_code
_entity_poly.pdbx_strand_id
1 'polypeptide(L)'
;MTLYVPSEKEYLLHLCDVHGIKGEGDLIAASGSWHRVIEDMNAEAPRHLEGGDLFNGDPWPVRQYTWQNVPFACRRWMRIRRIQMRNALDAAREKNVE
;
A
#
# COMPACT_ATOMS: atom_id res chain seq x y z
N MET A 1 12.33 -5.80 -12.20
CA MET A 1 11.62 -5.03 -11.17
C MET A 1 11.56 -5.90 -9.92
N THR A 2 12.22 -5.52 -8.83
CA THR A 2 12.11 -6.21 -7.54
C THR A 2 10.65 -6.19 -7.09
N LEU A 3 10.12 -7.33 -6.64
CA LEU A 3 8.79 -7.41 -6.06
C LEU A 3 8.75 -6.67 -4.72
N TYR A 4 7.60 -6.11 -4.38
CA TYR A 4 7.40 -5.54 -3.05
C TYR A 4 7.32 -6.68 -2.04
N VAL A 5 8.04 -6.55 -0.93
CA VAL A 5 7.94 -7.52 0.18
C VAL A 5 6.60 -7.34 0.91
N PRO A 6 6.13 -8.35 1.69
CA PRO A 6 4.82 -8.28 2.33
C PRO A 6 4.61 -7.04 3.20
N SER A 7 5.58 -6.70 4.06
CA SER A 7 5.57 -5.52 4.92
C SER A 7 5.57 -4.20 4.13
N GLU A 8 6.43 -4.07 3.12
CA GLU A 8 6.48 -2.93 2.18
C GLU A 8 5.11 -2.72 1.50
N LYS A 9 4.47 -3.81 1.09
CA LYS A 9 3.12 -3.79 0.50
C LYS A 9 2.06 -3.39 1.53
N GLU A 10 2.11 -3.95 2.74
CA GLU A 10 1.15 -3.63 3.80
C GLU A 10 1.24 -2.17 4.22
N TYR A 11 2.45 -1.65 4.39
CA TYR A 11 2.70 -0.25 4.68
C TYR A 11 2.16 0.66 3.56
N LEU A 12 2.42 0.34 2.29
CA LEU A 12 1.86 1.10 1.18
C LEU A 12 0.32 1.11 1.17
N LEU A 13 -0.30 -0.05 1.43
CA LEU A 13 -1.76 -0.14 1.51
C LEU A 13 -2.34 0.62 2.70
N HIS A 14 -1.64 0.64 3.83
CA HIS A 14 -2.00 1.44 5.00
C HIS A 14 -1.96 2.94 4.67
N LEU A 15 -0.90 3.42 4.02
CA LEU A 15 -0.81 4.82 3.59
C LEU A 15 -1.92 5.20 2.61
N CYS A 16 -2.32 4.28 1.72
CA CYS A 16 -3.46 4.52 0.83
C CYS A 16 -4.76 4.70 1.61
N ASP A 17 -4.98 3.94 2.69
CA ASP A 17 -6.15 4.13 3.56
C ASP A 17 -6.09 5.47 4.31
N VAL A 18 -4.93 5.81 4.89
CA VAL A 18 -4.69 7.06 5.63
C VAL A 18 -4.94 8.29 4.76
N HIS A 19 -4.45 8.27 3.51
CA HIS A 19 -4.59 9.39 2.57
C HIS A 19 -5.89 9.32 1.74
N GLY A 20 -6.80 8.40 2.06
CA GLY A 20 -8.12 8.30 1.45
C GLY A 20 -8.14 7.86 -0.02
N ILE A 21 -7.10 7.18 -0.49
CA ILE A 21 -6.96 6.70 -1.86
C ILE A 21 -7.83 5.46 -2.04
N LYS A 22 -8.99 5.62 -2.69
CA LYS A 22 -10.00 4.56 -2.75
C LYS A 22 -9.89 3.66 -3.97
N GLY A 23 -9.16 4.02 -5.03
CA GLY A 23 -8.87 3.12 -6.16
C GLY A 23 -8.80 3.78 -7.55
N GLU A 24 -9.14 3.00 -8.59
CA GLU A 24 -8.82 3.23 -10.02
C GLU A 24 -9.23 4.60 -10.61
N GLY A 25 -10.16 5.33 -9.98
CA GLY A 25 -10.61 6.65 -10.44
C GLY A 25 -9.76 7.83 -9.95
N ASP A 26 -8.90 7.63 -8.95
CA ASP A 26 -8.31 8.74 -8.18
C ASP A 26 -6.87 9.11 -8.57
N LEU A 27 -6.29 8.54 -9.62
CA LEU A 27 -4.85 8.79 -9.87
C LEU A 27 -4.53 10.22 -10.29
N ILE A 28 -5.46 10.84 -10.99
CA ILE A 28 -5.34 12.24 -11.41
C ILE A 28 -5.91 13.16 -10.33
N ALA A 29 -7.03 12.78 -9.70
CA ALA A 29 -7.71 13.58 -8.68
C ALA A 29 -6.98 13.61 -7.32
N ALA A 30 -6.25 12.54 -6.97
CA ALA A 30 -5.54 12.40 -5.71
C ALA A 30 -4.03 12.64 -5.86
N SER A 31 -3.62 13.53 -6.76
CA SER A 31 -2.19 13.82 -6.97
C SER A 31 -1.49 14.35 -5.72
N GLY A 32 -2.19 15.13 -4.90
CA GLY A 32 -1.68 15.52 -3.57
C GLY A 32 -1.48 14.32 -2.65
N SER A 33 -2.43 13.39 -2.60
CA SER A 33 -2.35 12.19 -1.76
C SER A 33 -1.23 11.25 -2.20
N TRP A 34 -1.04 11.05 -3.51
CA TRP A 34 0.04 10.20 -4.02
C TRP A 34 1.43 10.78 -3.73
N HIS A 35 1.61 12.11 -3.79
CA HIS A 35 2.86 12.72 -3.35
C HIS A 35 3.17 12.39 -1.89
N ARG A 36 2.19 12.54 -1.00
CA ARG A 36 2.36 12.22 0.44
C ARG A 36 2.69 10.75 0.66
N VAL A 37 1.98 9.84 -0.02
CA VAL A 37 2.28 8.41 0.04
C VAL A 37 3.73 8.13 -0.38
N ILE A 38 4.21 8.76 -1.46
CA ILE A 38 5.58 8.58 -1.95
C ILE A 38 6.60 9.15 -0.97
N GLU A 39 6.34 10.33 -0.40
CA GLU A 39 7.18 10.94 0.64
C GLU A 39 7.27 10.02 1.87
N ASP A 40 6.14 9.51 2.36
CA ASP A 40 6.05 8.61 3.51
C ASP A 40 6.77 7.28 3.24
N MET A 41 6.66 6.71 2.03
CA MET A 41 7.41 5.51 1.64
C MET A 41 8.93 5.76 1.62
N ASN A 42 9.37 6.89 1.06
CA ASN A 42 10.79 7.24 1.01
C ASN A 42 11.35 7.61 2.40
N ALA A 43 10.51 8.07 3.33
CA ALA A 43 10.89 8.33 4.71
C ALA A 43 11.00 7.04 5.55
N GLU A 44 10.14 6.05 5.31
CA GLU A 44 10.16 4.77 6.01
C GLU A 44 11.28 3.84 5.51
N ALA A 45 11.52 3.82 4.19
CA ALA A 45 12.45 2.86 3.57
C ALA A 45 13.85 2.79 4.22
N PRO A 46 14.53 3.90 4.59
CA PRO A 46 15.85 3.84 5.22
C PRO A 46 15.90 3.01 6.51
N ARG A 47 14.78 2.90 7.23
CA ARG A 47 14.65 2.08 8.44
C ARG A 47 14.80 0.59 8.15
N HIS A 48 14.43 0.19 6.95
CA HIS A 48 14.48 -1.19 6.45
C HIS A 48 15.71 -1.50 5.58
N LEU A 49 16.62 -0.54 5.40
CA LEU A 49 17.89 -0.72 4.68
C LEU A 49 19.05 -0.96 5.67
N GLU A 50 20.20 -1.40 5.17
CA GLU A 50 21.40 -1.63 5.99
C GLU A 50 21.74 -0.38 6.82
N GLY A 51 21.84 -0.56 8.15
CA GLY A 51 22.03 0.52 9.12
C GLY A 51 20.74 1.11 9.71
N GLY A 52 19.57 0.73 9.19
CA GLY A 52 18.26 1.07 9.75
C GLY A 52 17.86 0.19 10.94
N ASP A 53 16.90 0.68 11.74
CA ASP A 53 16.43 0.03 12.96
C ASP A 53 15.60 -1.25 12.70
N LEU A 54 15.00 -1.38 11.52
CA LEU A 54 14.14 -2.50 11.14
C LEU A 54 14.83 -3.53 10.24
N PHE A 55 16.04 -3.25 9.74
CA PHE A 55 16.75 -4.08 8.77
C PHE A 55 16.88 -5.56 9.16
N ASN A 56 17.19 -5.84 10.43
CA ASN A 56 17.45 -7.20 10.90
C ASN A 56 16.19 -8.08 10.98
N GLY A 57 15.01 -7.47 11.14
CA GLY A 57 13.73 -8.18 11.28
C GLY A 57 12.82 -8.09 10.06
N ASP A 58 12.93 -7.00 9.30
CA ASP A 58 12.08 -6.69 8.17
C ASP A 58 12.87 -5.92 7.07
N PRO A 59 13.80 -6.56 6.37
CA PRO A 59 14.59 -5.90 5.34
C PRO A 59 13.75 -5.62 4.10
N TRP A 60 13.82 -4.38 3.61
CA TRP A 60 13.22 -4.00 2.32
C TRP A 60 14.27 -3.96 1.23
N PRO A 61 13.90 -4.23 -0.03
CA PRO A 61 14.81 -4.02 -1.15
C PRO A 61 15.11 -2.53 -1.33
N VAL A 62 16.36 -2.21 -1.71
CA VAL A 62 16.72 -0.85 -2.10
C VAL A 62 15.83 -0.43 -3.29
N ARG A 63 14.97 0.55 -3.07
CA ARG A 63 14.01 1.06 -4.05
C ARG A 63 13.83 2.56 -3.88
N GLN A 64 13.78 3.26 -5.01
CA GLN A 64 13.26 4.63 -5.06
C GLN A 64 11.77 4.59 -5.36
N TYR A 65 10.95 5.14 -4.45
CA TYR A 65 9.51 5.25 -4.65
C TYR A 65 9.23 6.50 -5.46
N THR A 66 8.51 6.32 -6.57
CA THR A 66 8.20 7.41 -7.50
C THR A 66 6.75 7.33 -7.96
N TRP A 67 6.29 8.44 -8.50
CA TRP A 67 4.98 8.54 -9.15
C TRP A 67 4.76 7.54 -10.28
N GLN A 68 5.84 7.03 -10.88
CA GLN A 68 5.77 6.08 -11.98
C GLN A 68 5.62 4.63 -11.52
N ASN A 69 5.98 4.28 -10.28
CA ASN A 69 5.98 2.89 -9.82
C ASN A 69 4.97 2.61 -8.70
N VAL A 70 4.80 3.52 -7.74
CA VAL A 70 3.95 3.33 -6.57
C VAL A 70 2.47 3.21 -6.96
N PRO A 71 1.88 4.15 -7.73
CA PRO A 71 0.46 4.07 -8.00
C PRO A 71 0.09 2.85 -8.85
N PHE A 72 0.96 2.46 -9.78
CA PHE A 72 0.75 1.29 -10.64
C PHE A 72 0.83 -0.02 -9.86
N ALA A 73 1.81 -0.17 -8.96
CA ALA A 73 1.91 -1.33 -8.08
C ALA A 73 0.67 -1.45 -7.17
N CYS A 74 0.25 -0.32 -6.60
CA CYS A 74 -0.84 -0.28 -5.64
C CYS A 74 -2.22 -0.54 -6.27
N ARG A 75 -2.47 -0.09 -7.51
CA ARG A 75 -3.77 -0.29 -8.21
C ARG A 75 -4.23 -1.74 -8.18
N ARG A 76 -3.33 -2.67 -8.52
CA ARG A 76 -3.66 -4.11 -8.58
C ARG A 76 -4.05 -4.64 -7.20
N TRP A 77 -3.38 -4.18 -6.15
CA TRP A 77 -3.63 -4.63 -4.79
C TRP A 77 -4.89 -4.00 -4.19
N MET A 78 -5.12 -2.71 -4.40
CA MET A 78 -6.36 -2.05 -3.98
C MET A 78 -7.59 -2.71 -4.60
N ARG A 79 -7.52 -3.11 -5.87
CA ARG A 79 -8.61 -3.84 -6.53
C ARG A 79 -8.90 -5.19 -5.86
N ILE A 80 -7.85 -5.97 -5.58
CA ILE A 80 -7.98 -7.28 -4.91
C ILE A 80 -8.53 -7.08 -3.49
N ARG A 81 -7.98 -6.14 -2.73
CA ARG A 81 -8.38 -5.85 -1.34
C ARG A 81 -9.83 -5.39 -1.26
N ARG A 82 -10.30 -4.56 -2.20
CA ARG A 82 -11.71 -4.14 -2.27
C ARG A 82 -12.64 -5.32 -2.49
N ILE A 83 -12.29 -6.24 -3.39
CA ILE A 83 -13.08 -7.46 -3.64
C ILE A 83 -13.13 -8.33 -2.37
N GLN A 84 -11.98 -8.53 -1.73
CA GLN A 84 -11.91 -9.31 -0.48
C GLN A 84 -12.73 -8.68 0.65
N MET A 85 -12.66 -7.36 0.84
CA MET A 85 -13.45 -6.66 1.85
C MET A 85 -14.95 -6.75 1.57
N ARG A 86 -15.36 -6.64 0.30
CA ARG A 86 -16.77 -6.80 -0.08
C ARG A 86 -17.26 -8.21 0.23
N ASN A 87 -16.52 -9.23 -0.19
CA ASN A 87 -16.87 -10.62 0.07
C ASN A 87 -16.90 -10.92 1.58
N ALA A 88 -15.98 -10.36 2.36
CA ALA A 88 -15.96 -10.50 3.81
C ALA A 88 -17.18 -9.84 4.47
N LEU A 89 -17.60 -8.67 3.98
CA LEU A 89 -18.81 -7.99 4.45
C LEU A 89 -20.07 -8.79 4.12
N ASP A 90 -20.16 -9.33 2.92
CA ASP A 90 -21.29 -10.15 2.48
C ASP A 90 -21.38 -11.45 3.30
N ALA A 91 -20.26 -12.14 3.51
CA ALA A 91 -20.18 -13.32 4.38
C ALA A 91 -20.52 -13.00 5.85
N ALA A 92 -20.12 -11.83 6.36
CA ALA A 92 -20.49 -11.40 7.71
C ALA A 92 -21.97 -11.06 7.83
N ARG A 93 -22.62 -10.61 6.75
CA ARG A 93 -24.07 -10.39 6.72
C ARG A 93 -24.83 -11.71 6.71
N GLU A 94 -24.40 -12.67 5.90
CA GLU A 94 -25.00 -14.01 5.84
C GLU A 94 -24.97 -14.71 7.21
N LYS A 95 -23.83 -14.65 7.92
CA LYS A 95 -23.69 -15.23 9.27
C LYS A 95 -24.51 -14.56 10.37
N ASN A 96 -24.98 -13.33 10.16
CA ASN A 96 -25.82 -12.61 11.12
C ASN A 96 -27.32 -12.81 10.85
N VAL A 97 -27.68 -13.55 9.79
CA VAL A 97 -29.06 -13.83 9.38
C VAL A 97 -29.46 -15.29 9.68
N GLU A 98 -28.50 -16.15 10.05
CA GLU A 98 -28.72 -17.50 10.63
C GLU A 98 -28.76 -17.45 12.16
#